data_AF-A0A812DF43-F1
#
_entry.id   AF-A0A812DF43-F1
#
_cell.length_a   1.000
_cell.length_b   1.000
_cell.length_c   1.000
_cell.angle_alpha   90.00
_cell.angle_beta   90.00
_cell.angle_gamma   90.00
#
_symmetry.space_group_name_H-M   'P 1'
#
loop_
_entity.id
_entity.type
_entity.pdbx_description
1 polymer ?
#
loop_
_entity_poly.entity_id
_entity_poly.type
_entity_poly.pdbx_seq_one_letter_code
_entity_poly.pdbx_strand_id
1 'polypeptide(L)'
;MAVFIFKLFNLVQIYLFLPSFLSTYVTTNAPASILIVAATLNSVTIVWLPGLGDNVYGSHSECHRCTQDGALIQYASSARAPSDSRKKLHWNKEEALGPPDAERCRASSLSWMQETYECISKCYIEFMFKYNTVPQRISIWVVWKAAVGIKNVKFYFIDGSSNSLGPIRAFCDMPFTANLNFTKKVKKVRIYPNNNYVGIDAIQLISTPESARICNSCRPTKYRVMRSPEFQRPVYTSDTMYTDKSVIRGVNYSYTIEVNIGNKVSGPSPALHYQHGQPFCGNGRVETHRGERCDDGNINDGDGCTANCEVEKFYRCKGTPSLCYRPDGDGICEEDEQNISLRDCGYHTPEGYDDQWPISAIGNPRHQLTPKCSEKVLIGEPNRFQVCKNNVEISDTWRPCNMNYFDAHDYWIKVYYARPVIAVGVVIYLGSDGRTYDSPEPKSLLVQLIDTDDTVTYVKHKLVASCQSNPMYVSILHDLSRPFFRTKGVKVSLSSSNLAIAGIRLRASQHFDPITPESCSQEQFYNPRSQQCVNQTCPRKFCDQLITENANTTCTGRGEGDICQVTCLDGYRIRNEIDEVICADGVWRRSKEVSCIPVDCRWPAMFSYIYLSIYLSIYLSIYLSIYLSGTKDNGEQRQ
;
A
#
# COMPACT_ATOMS: atom_id res chain seq x y z
N MET A 1 -27.61 -3.52 3.03
CA MET A 1 -27.22 -4.76 2.31
C MET A 1 -27.01 -4.57 0.80
N ALA A 2 -27.13 -3.34 0.24
CA ALA A 2 -26.75 -3.01 -1.14
C ALA A 2 -25.42 -2.21 -1.26
N VAL A 3 -24.69 -2.02 -0.15
CA VAL A 3 -23.39 -1.29 -0.12
C VAL A 3 -22.20 -2.25 0.10
N PHE A 4 -22.47 -3.55 0.22
CA PHE A 4 -21.44 -4.59 0.36
C PHE A 4 -21.03 -5.25 -0.98
N ILE A 5 -21.69 -4.89 -2.09
CA ILE A 5 -21.41 -5.45 -3.42
C ILE A 5 -20.50 -4.55 -4.27
N PHE A 6 -20.29 -3.29 -3.89
CA PHE A 6 -19.42 -2.36 -4.64
C PHE A 6 -17.95 -2.29 -4.17
N LYS A 7 -17.59 -2.99 -3.08
CA LYS A 7 -16.19 -3.09 -2.59
C LYS A 7 -15.47 -4.38 -2.99
N LEU A 8 -16.14 -5.28 -3.71
CA LEU A 8 -15.55 -6.52 -4.25
C LEU A 8 -15.04 -6.39 -5.70
N PHE A 9 -15.25 -5.24 -6.36
CA PHE A 9 -14.80 -5.02 -7.74
C PHE A 9 -13.46 -4.25 -7.89
N ASN A 10 -12.84 -3.80 -6.79
CA ASN A 10 -11.51 -3.14 -6.81
C ASN A 10 -10.39 -3.97 -6.15
N LEU A 11 -10.62 -5.26 -5.95
CA LEU A 11 -9.63 -6.23 -5.45
C LEU A 11 -9.29 -7.32 -6.50
N VAL A 12 -9.72 -7.14 -7.75
CA VAL A 12 -9.50 -8.10 -8.85
C VAL A 12 -8.56 -7.57 -9.95
N GLN A 13 -8.04 -6.33 -9.85
CA GLN A 13 -7.20 -5.72 -10.88
C GLN A 13 -5.68 -5.70 -10.58
N ILE A 14 -5.23 -6.53 -9.62
CA ILE A 14 -3.80 -6.81 -9.35
C ILE A 14 -3.52 -8.33 -9.43
N TYR A 15 -4.33 -9.08 -10.18
CA TYR A 15 -4.15 -10.53 -10.37
C TYR A 15 -3.85 -10.96 -11.82
N LEU A 16 -3.55 -10.03 -12.74
CA LEU A 16 -3.43 -10.38 -14.16
C LEU A 16 -2.06 -10.23 -14.83
N PHE A 17 -0.99 -9.85 -14.13
CA PHE A 17 0.33 -9.75 -14.80
C PHE A 17 1.50 -10.53 -14.19
N LEU A 18 1.34 -11.27 -13.10
CA LEU A 18 2.42 -12.13 -12.57
C LEU A 18 2.03 -13.59 -12.24
N PRO A 19 0.78 -13.96 -11.89
CA PRO A 19 0.40 -15.38 -11.80
C PRO A 19 -0.01 -15.98 -13.15
N SER A 20 -0.51 -15.17 -14.09
CA SER A 20 -0.83 -15.58 -15.47
C SER A 20 0.41 -15.86 -16.32
N PHE A 21 1.59 -15.42 -15.87
CA PHE A 21 2.89 -15.69 -16.51
C PHE A 21 3.57 -16.97 -16.00
N LEU A 22 3.04 -17.62 -14.97
CA LEU A 22 3.58 -18.91 -14.48
C LEU A 22 2.53 -20.02 -14.43
N SER A 23 1.23 -19.68 -14.41
CA SER A 23 0.15 -20.68 -14.32
C SER A 23 -0.39 -21.19 -15.68
N THR A 24 0.08 -20.67 -16.81
CA THR A 24 -0.18 -21.27 -18.16
C THR A 24 1.06 -21.89 -18.79
N TYR A 25 2.22 -21.86 -18.10
CA TYR A 25 3.49 -22.41 -18.62
C TYR A 25 3.63 -23.93 -18.42
N VAL A 26 2.54 -24.62 -18.73
CA VAL A 26 2.57 -26.06 -19.00
C VAL A 26 2.01 -26.20 -20.40
N THR A 27 2.84 -26.03 -21.45
CA THR A 27 2.87 -26.85 -22.70
C THR A 27 3.45 -26.19 -23.97
N THR A 28 3.73 -24.88 -24.05
CA THR A 28 4.17 -24.30 -25.35
C THR A 28 5.67 -23.95 -25.40
N ASN A 29 6.35 -24.47 -26.43
CA ASN A 29 7.79 -24.32 -26.68
C ASN A 29 8.20 -22.96 -27.27
N ALA A 30 7.32 -21.95 -27.27
CA ALA A 30 7.48 -20.70 -28.03
C ALA A 30 8.16 -19.56 -27.21
N PRO A 31 8.83 -18.58 -27.87
CA PRO A 31 9.29 -17.36 -27.20
C PRO A 31 8.12 -16.55 -26.63
N ALA A 32 8.40 -15.73 -25.61
CA ALA A 32 7.41 -14.80 -25.06
C ALA A 32 7.05 -13.68 -26.05
N SER A 33 6.11 -12.83 -25.64
CA SER A 33 5.67 -11.67 -26.41
C SER A 33 6.84 -10.75 -26.81
N ILE A 34 6.79 -10.23 -28.04
CA ILE A 34 7.78 -9.33 -28.61
C ILE A 34 7.45 -7.89 -28.19
N LEU A 35 8.48 -7.11 -27.83
CA LEU A 35 8.37 -5.69 -27.47
C LEU A 35 9.17 -4.82 -28.44
N ILE A 36 8.76 -3.56 -28.59
CA ILE A 36 9.51 -2.55 -29.33
C ILE A 36 10.31 -1.74 -28.33
N VAL A 37 11.61 -1.60 -28.58
CA VAL A 37 12.54 -0.85 -27.69
C VAL A 37 13.06 0.43 -28.32
N ALA A 38 12.97 0.55 -29.65
CA ALA A 38 13.35 1.76 -30.35
C ALA A 38 12.67 1.80 -31.72
N ALA A 39 12.31 3.00 -32.18
CA ALA A 39 11.94 3.22 -33.57
C ALA A 39 12.48 4.57 -34.04
N THR A 40 13.00 4.59 -35.27
CA THR A 40 13.40 5.80 -35.99
C THR A 40 12.48 5.99 -37.19
N LEU A 41 12.73 7.02 -38.01
CA LEU A 41 12.00 7.25 -39.26
C LEU A 41 12.10 6.08 -40.25
N ASN A 42 13.17 5.28 -40.18
CA ASN A 42 13.50 4.25 -41.18
C ASN A 42 13.81 2.88 -40.54
N SER A 43 13.60 2.71 -39.23
CA SER A 43 13.90 1.44 -38.57
C SER A 43 13.04 1.21 -37.32
N VAL A 44 12.83 -0.05 -36.98
CA VAL A 44 12.26 -0.45 -35.69
C VAL A 44 13.12 -1.56 -35.07
N THR A 45 13.39 -1.46 -33.78
CA THR A 45 14.12 -2.48 -33.02
C THR A 45 13.14 -3.21 -32.11
N ILE A 46 13.09 -4.53 -32.28
CA ILE A 46 12.27 -5.45 -31.50
C ILE A 46 13.13 -6.33 -30.60
N VAL A 47 12.62 -6.66 -29.42
CA VAL A 47 13.25 -7.54 -28.43
C VAL A 47 12.25 -8.61 -27.98
N TRP A 48 12.74 -9.77 -27.57
CA TRP A 48 11.90 -10.85 -27.04
C TRP A 48 12.61 -11.60 -25.92
N LEU A 49 11.85 -12.30 -25.09
CA LEU A 49 12.45 -13.22 -24.12
C LEU A 49 12.71 -14.59 -24.77
N PRO A 50 13.85 -15.23 -24.47
CA PRO A 50 14.13 -16.58 -24.93
C PRO A 50 13.10 -17.58 -24.37
N GLY A 51 12.69 -18.58 -25.16
CA GLY A 51 11.76 -19.61 -24.72
C GLY A 51 12.37 -20.50 -23.61
N LEU A 52 11.65 -20.66 -22.49
CA LEU A 52 12.11 -21.37 -21.28
C LEU A 52 11.81 -22.89 -21.28
N GLY A 53 11.51 -23.50 -22.43
CA GLY A 53 11.02 -24.88 -22.50
C GLY A 53 12.08 -25.98 -22.58
N ASP A 54 12.00 -26.98 -21.68
CA ASP A 54 12.85 -28.19 -21.63
C ASP A 54 12.74 -29.09 -22.89
N ASN A 55 11.64 -29.03 -23.64
CA ASN A 55 11.38 -29.94 -24.76
C ASN A 55 12.19 -29.63 -26.04
N VAL A 56 12.71 -28.40 -26.21
CA VAL A 56 13.56 -28.06 -27.35
C VAL A 56 14.99 -28.60 -27.16
N TYR A 57 15.48 -28.52 -25.92
CA TYR A 57 16.80 -28.97 -25.50
C TYR A 57 16.90 -30.49 -25.30
N GLY A 58 15.76 -31.18 -25.16
CA GLY A 58 15.69 -32.61 -24.89
C GLY A 58 15.76 -32.89 -23.40
N SER A 59 15.01 -33.90 -22.95
CA SER A 59 14.67 -34.22 -21.54
C SER A 59 15.85 -34.29 -20.55
N HIS A 60 17.11 -34.29 -20.99
CA HIS A 60 18.31 -34.43 -20.14
C HIS A 60 19.41 -33.38 -20.40
N SER A 61 19.13 -32.30 -21.14
CA SER A 61 20.14 -31.27 -21.43
C SER A 61 19.95 -30.03 -20.56
N GLU A 62 20.93 -29.73 -19.70
CA GLU A 62 20.97 -28.52 -18.84
C GLU A 62 21.30 -27.24 -19.64
N CYS A 63 21.17 -27.27 -20.97
CA CYS A 63 21.50 -26.15 -21.86
C CYS A 63 20.61 -24.92 -21.66
N HIS A 64 19.41 -25.07 -21.09
CA HIS A 64 18.58 -23.93 -20.69
C HIS A 64 19.25 -23.04 -19.63
N ARG A 65 20.30 -23.55 -18.96
CA ARG A 65 21.09 -22.82 -17.96
C ARG A 65 22.32 -22.14 -18.55
N CYS A 66 22.58 -22.32 -19.84
CA CYS A 66 23.76 -21.77 -20.50
C CYS A 66 23.41 -20.46 -21.21
N THR A 67 24.24 -19.45 -21.02
CA THR A 67 24.24 -18.24 -21.83
C THR A 67 24.69 -18.56 -23.26
N GLN A 68 24.44 -17.63 -24.18
CA GLN A 68 24.89 -17.75 -25.58
C GLN A 68 26.41 -17.82 -25.69
N ASP A 69 27.13 -17.13 -24.80
CA ASP A 69 28.59 -17.13 -24.74
C ASP A 69 29.17 -18.41 -24.09
N GLY A 70 28.31 -19.36 -23.70
CA GLY A 70 28.73 -20.63 -23.09
C GLY A 70 28.98 -20.56 -21.59
N ALA A 71 28.74 -19.43 -20.92
CA ALA A 71 28.74 -19.33 -19.47
C ALA A 71 27.51 -20.02 -18.85
N LEU A 72 27.67 -20.66 -17.69
CA LEU A 72 26.60 -21.32 -16.95
C LEU A 72 25.97 -20.37 -15.93
N ILE A 73 24.65 -20.23 -15.97
CA ILE A 73 23.80 -19.58 -14.97
C ILE A 73 23.32 -20.65 -13.99
N GLN A 74 23.55 -20.45 -12.70
CA GLN A 74 23.02 -21.33 -11.67
C GLN A 74 22.68 -20.59 -10.39
N TYR A 75 21.58 -21.00 -9.78
CA TYR A 75 21.18 -20.59 -8.45
C TYR A 75 21.74 -21.55 -7.40
N ALA A 76 21.69 -21.15 -6.12
CA ALA A 76 22.02 -22.06 -5.03
C ALA A 76 21.11 -23.30 -5.08
N SER A 77 21.75 -24.47 -4.96
CA SER A 77 21.09 -25.77 -4.98
C SER A 77 20.87 -26.36 -3.60
N SER A 78 21.64 -25.88 -2.62
CA SER A 78 21.49 -26.25 -1.22
C SER A 78 22.09 -25.16 -0.34
N ALA A 79 21.56 -25.03 0.88
CA ALA A 79 22.00 -24.06 1.86
C ALA A 79 22.29 -24.72 3.21
N ARG A 80 23.11 -24.08 4.04
CA ARG A 80 23.38 -24.45 5.43
C ARG A 80 23.44 -23.20 6.30
N ALA A 81 22.73 -23.21 7.43
CA ALA A 81 22.73 -22.14 8.43
C ALA A 81 22.94 -22.72 9.86
N PRO A 82 23.67 -22.05 10.77
CA PRO A 82 24.04 -22.60 12.08
C PRO A 82 22.91 -22.85 13.10
N SER A 83 21.72 -22.25 12.97
CA SER A 83 20.64 -22.38 13.98
C SER A 83 19.38 -23.09 13.48
N ASP A 84 19.50 -23.90 12.43
CA ASP A 84 18.34 -24.51 11.77
C ASP A 84 17.89 -25.79 12.50
N SER A 85 17.28 -25.61 13.68
CA SER A 85 16.64 -26.72 14.40
C SER A 85 15.30 -27.05 13.74
N ARG A 86 15.09 -28.32 13.36
CA ARG A 86 14.03 -28.89 12.50
C ARG A 86 12.56 -28.69 12.95
N LYS A 87 12.21 -27.66 13.73
CA LYS A 87 10.90 -27.58 14.42
C LYS A 87 10.07 -26.32 14.21
N LYS A 88 10.44 -25.33 13.38
CA LYS A 88 9.58 -24.13 13.15
C LYS A 88 9.58 -23.60 11.71
N LEU A 89 8.46 -22.95 11.36
CA LEU A 89 7.85 -22.91 10.03
C LEU A 89 8.07 -21.60 9.23
N HIS A 90 8.81 -20.61 9.74
CA HIS A 90 8.62 -19.23 9.23
C HIS A 90 9.76 -18.61 8.40
N TRP A 91 11.01 -19.11 8.40
CA TRP A 91 12.13 -18.50 7.66
C TRP A 91 13.21 -19.53 7.31
N ASN A 92 12.83 -20.53 6.50
CA ASN A 92 13.68 -21.68 6.25
C ASN A 92 14.84 -21.34 5.27
N LYS A 93 16.01 -21.96 5.45
CA LYS A 93 17.16 -21.79 4.53
C LYS A 93 16.87 -22.30 3.12
N GLU A 94 15.92 -23.22 3.00
CA GLU A 94 15.47 -23.74 1.71
C GLU A 94 14.72 -22.68 0.89
N GLU A 95 14.14 -21.65 1.53
CA GLU A 95 13.48 -20.51 0.85
C GLU A 95 14.47 -19.59 0.14
N ALA A 96 15.77 -19.72 0.42
CA ALA A 96 16.81 -18.95 -0.28
C ALA A 96 17.41 -19.70 -1.50
N LEU A 97 16.76 -20.76 -1.96
CA LEU A 97 17.22 -21.63 -3.05
C LEU A 97 16.42 -21.39 -4.33
N GLY A 98 17.08 -21.55 -5.47
CA GLY A 98 16.43 -21.33 -6.76
C GLY A 98 16.30 -19.84 -7.13
N PRO A 99 15.44 -19.53 -8.12
CA PRO A 99 15.15 -18.16 -8.53
C PRO A 99 14.43 -17.35 -7.43
N PRO A 100 14.60 -16.02 -7.40
CA PRO A 100 13.92 -15.15 -6.44
C PRO A 100 12.40 -15.20 -6.58
N ASP A 101 11.67 -15.39 -5.48
CA ASP A 101 10.20 -15.49 -5.46
C ASP A 101 9.53 -14.72 -4.30
N ALA A 102 10.30 -14.14 -3.38
CA ALA A 102 9.77 -13.29 -2.32
C ALA A 102 9.30 -11.89 -2.78
N GLU A 103 8.31 -11.34 -2.07
CA GLU A 103 7.85 -9.96 -2.25
C GLU A 103 9.00 -8.94 -2.02
N ARG A 104 9.15 -7.99 -2.94
CA ARG A 104 10.17 -6.94 -2.87
C ARG A 104 10.01 -6.07 -1.63
N CYS A 105 11.12 -5.73 -0.98
CA CYS A 105 11.17 -4.80 0.15
C CYS A 105 10.26 -5.15 1.35
N ARG A 106 9.93 -6.43 1.54
CA ARG A 106 9.09 -6.90 2.64
C ARG A 106 9.68 -8.14 3.27
N ALA A 107 9.50 -8.28 4.58
CA ALA A 107 9.77 -9.55 5.24
C ALA A 107 8.75 -10.60 4.73
N SER A 108 9.25 -11.62 4.04
CA SER A 108 8.45 -12.69 3.43
C SER A 108 8.93 -14.07 3.87
N SER A 109 8.02 -14.95 4.28
CA SER A 109 8.37 -16.34 4.62
C SER A 109 8.98 -17.12 3.46
N LEU A 110 8.92 -16.59 2.24
CA LEU A 110 9.63 -17.07 1.04
C LEU A 110 11.09 -16.55 0.97
N SER A 111 11.67 -16.14 2.10
CA SER A 111 13.07 -15.71 2.14
C SER A 111 13.73 -16.22 3.41
N TRP A 112 15.03 -16.43 3.36
CA TRP A 112 15.79 -16.82 4.55
C TRP A 112 16.09 -15.60 5.43
N MET A 113 15.87 -15.76 6.74
CA MET A 113 16.23 -14.79 7.76
C MET A 113 16.78 -15.51 9.00
N GLN A 114 17.73 -14.91 9.70
CA GLN A 114 18.34 -15.52 10.87
C GLN A 114 17.43 -15.37 12.10
N GLU A 115 17.03 -16.47 12.72
CA GLU A 115 16.04 -16.45 13.83
C GLU A 115 16.66 -16.17 15.22
N THR A 116 17.98 -16.26 15.39
CA THR A 116 18.62 -16.10 16.71
C THR A 116 18.74 -14.64 17.14
N TYR A 117 18.40 -14.37 18.41
CA TYR A 117 18.43 -13.05 19.05
C TYR A 117 19.82 -12.40 19.15
N GLU A 118 20.92 -13.15 18.95
CA GLU A 118 22.28 -12.63 19.08
C GLU A 118 23.19 -13.07 17.90
N CYS A 119 23.49 -12.13 17.00
CA CYS A 119 24.39 -12.29 15.85
C CYS A 119 25.87 -12.11 16.29
N ILE A 120 26.31 -12.79 17.37
CA ILE A 120 27.60 -12.51 18.03
C ILE A 120 28.78 -13.28 17.40
N SER A 121 28.57 -14.44 16.75
CA SER A 121 29.68 -15.16 16.07
C SER A 121 29.30 -16.19 14.97
N LYS A 122 28.03 -16.60 14.84
CA LYS A 122 27.59 -17.66 13.90
C LYS A 122 26.43 -17.23 13.00
N CYS A 123 26.46 -15.98 12.57
CA CYS A 123 25.41 -15.36 11.77
C CYS A 123 25.81 -15.43 10.30
N TYR A 124 25.49 -16.54 9.63
CA TYR A 124 25.74 -16.71 8.21
C TYR A 124 24.82 -17.74 7.58
N ILE A 125 24.57 -17.59 6.29
CA ILE A 125 24.06 -18.64 5.41
C ILE A 125 25.14 -19.05 4.43
N GLU A 126 25.32 -20.35 4.25
CA GLU A 126 26.28 -20.96 3.34
C GLU A 126 25.55 -21.63 2.18
N PHE A 127 25.81 -21.17 0.97
CA PHE A 127 25.22 -21.65 -0.27
C PHE A 127 26.18 -22.55 -1.04
N MET A 128 25.64 -23.64 -1.58
CA MET A 128 26.35 -24.58 -2.44
C MET A 128 25.63 -24.68 -3.78
N PHE A 129 26.42 -24.80 -4.85
CA PHE A 129 25.94 -24.82 -6.22
C PHE A 129 26.09 -26.22 -6.80
N LYS A 130 25.23 -26.58 -7.76
CA LYS A 130 25.21 -27.90 -8.38
C LYS A 130 26.54 -28.19 -9.11
N TYR A 131 27.12 -27.17 -9.74
CA TYR A 131 28.37 -27.28 -10.48
C TYR A 131 29.42 -26.30 -9.94
N ASN A 132 30.60 -26.82 -9.58
CA ASN A 132 31.73 -25.97 -9.20
C ASN A 132 32.35 -25.34 -10.45
N THR A 133 32.11 -24.04 -10.65
CA THR A 133 32.58 -23.26 -11.79
C THR A 133 33.41 -22.06 -11.33
N VAL A 134 34.13 -21.43 -12.26
CA VAL A 134 34.82 -20.16 -12.01
C VAL A 134 33.79 -19.06 -12.25
N PRO A 135 33.29 -18.35 -11.22
CA PRO A 135 32.25 -17.36 -11.44
C PRO A 135 32.85 -16.05 -11.96
N GLN A 136 32.21 -15.48 -12.98
CA GLN A 136 32.48 -14.15 -13.52
C GLN A 136 31.53 -13.11 -12.94
N ARG A 137 30.34 -13.51 -12.49
CA ARG A 137 29.34 -12.59 -11.90
C ARG A 137 28.57 -13.27 -10.77
N ILE A 138 28.22 -12.49 -9.76
CA ILE A 138 27.32 -12.89 -8.68
C ILE A 138 26.14 -11.92 -8.61
N SER A 139 24.94 -12.44 -8.35
CA SER A 139 23.76 -11.65 -8.02
C SER A 139 23.13 -12.16 -6.71
N ILE A 140 22.71 -11.25 -5.83
CA ILE A 140 22.12 -11.55 -4.52
C ILE A 140 20.85 -10.73 -4.34
N TRP A 141 19.73 -11.39 -4.05
CA TRP A 141 18.43 -10.75 -3.79
C TRP A 141 18.23 -10.60 -2.28
N VAL A 142 18.15 -9.35 -1.80
CA VAL A 142 18.03 -9.02 -0.38
C VAL A 142 16.70 -8.31 -0.14
N VAL A 143 15.68 -9.05 0.29
CA VAL A 143 14.30 -8.54 0.34
C VAL A 143 13.95 -7.75 1.59
N TRP A 144 14.73 -7.87 2.67
CA TRP A 144 14.46 -7.16 3.93
C TRP A 144 15.72 -6.57 4.57
N LYS A 145 15.61 -5.35 5.10
CA LYS A 145 16.69 -4.58 5.75
C LYS A 145 17.98 -4.44 4.91
N ALA A 146 17.84 -4.30 3.60
CA ALA A 146 18.94 -4.26 2.64
C ALA A 146 19.92 -3.07 2.84
N ALA A 147 19.42 -1.89 3.24
CA ALA A 147 20.22 -0.66 3.39
C ALA A 147 21.29 -0.71 4.51
N VAL A 148 21.12 -1.59 5.52
CA VAL A 148 22.10 -1.83 6.60
C VAL A 148 22.80 -3.19 6.40
N GLY A 149 22.76 -3.70 5.16
CA GLY A 149 22.83 -5.11 4.78
C GLY A 149 24.16 -5.84 4.99
N ILE A 150 24.51 -6.74 4.07
CA ILE A 150 25.47 -7.82 4.27
C ILE A 150 26.86 -7.33 4.72
N LYS A 151 27.31 -7.82 5.89
CA LYS A 151 28.63 -7.53 6.49
C LYS A 151 29.78 -8.09 5.66
N ASN A 152 29.61 -9.27 5.08
CA ASN A 152 30.63 -9.86 4.23
C ASN A 152 30.07 -10.96 3.32
N VAL A 153 30.61 -11.08 2.10
CA VAL A 153 30.43 -12.25 1.24
C VAL A 153 31.78 -12.93 1.04
N LYS A 154 31.89 -14.19 1.48
CA LYS A 154 33.12 -15.00 1.34
C LYS A 154 32.92 -16.15 0.36
N PHE A 155 33.84 -16.27 -0.59
CA PHE A 155 33.95 -17.37 -1.52
C PHE A 155 34.97 -18.37 -0.99
N TYR A 156 34.62 -19.65 -0.99
CA TYR A 156 35.54 -20.75 -0.69
C TYR A 156 35.76 -21.55 -1.96
N PHE A 157 37.02 -21.70 -2.36
CA PHE A 157 37.41 -22.41 -3.57
C PHE A 157 37.65 -23.90 -3.29
N ILE A 158 37.70 -24.71 -4.35
CA ILE A 158 37.93 -26.16 -4.22
C ILE A 158 39.29 -26.48 -3.57
N ASP A 159 40.30 -25.64 -3.83
CA ASP A 159 41.66 -25.78 -3.29
C ASP A 159 41.80 -25.39 -1.80
N GLY A 160 40.70 -25.02 -1.15
CA GLY A 160 40.66 -24.60 0.25
C GLY A 160 40.99 -23.13 0.48
N SER A 161 41.41 -22.38 -0.55
CA SER A 161 41.58 -20.94 -0.44
C SER A 161 40.24 -20.20 -0.31
N SER A 162 40.26 -18.97 0.19
CA SER A 162 39.06 -18.14 0.30
C SER A 162 39.32 -16.69 -0.10
N ASN A 163 38.31 -16.03 -0.64
CA ASN A 163 38.33 -14.61 -0.99
C ASN A 163 37.06 -13.93 -0.47
N SER A 164 37.12 -12.63 -0.20
CA SER A 164 36.09 -11.86 0.48
C SER A 164 35.77 -10.62 -0.35
N LEU A 165 34.49 -10.35 -0.61
CA LEU A 165 34.06 -9.06 -1.21
C LEU A 165 33.99 -7.93 -0.19
N GLY A 166 34.02 -8.24 1.10
CA GLY A 166 33.81 -7.26 2.16
C GLY A 166 32.33 -6.90 2.31
N PRO A 167 32.03 -5.79 3.03
CA PRO A 167 30.66 -5.34 3.24
C PRO A 167 30.05 -4.84 1.93
N ILE A 168 28.82 -5.25 1.66
CA ILE A 168 28.08 -4.82 0.47
C ILE A 168 26.81 -4.08 0.88
N ARG A 169 26.53 -2.97 0.20
CA ARG A 169 25.24 -2.29 0.30
C ARG A 169 24.32 -2.93 -0.72
N ALA A 170 23.20 -3.46 -0.23
CA ALA A 170 22.16 -4.03 -1.07
C ALA A 170 20.91 -3.15 -1.00
N PHE A 171 20.08 -3.26 -2.02
CA PHE A 171 18.74 -2.69 -2.04
C PHE A 171 17.73 -3.83 -2.18
N CYS A 172 16.48 -3.58 -1.84
CA CYS A 172 15.43 -4.61 -1.80
C CYS A 172 14.51 -4.62 -3.01
N ASP A 173 14.68 -3.63 -3.89
CA ASP A 173 14.00 -3.42 -5.17
C ASP A 173 14.79 -4.01 -6.34
N MET A 174 16.12 -4.12 -6.22
CA MET A 174 17.01 -4.71 -7.23
C MET A 174 18.05 -5.67 -6.61
N PRO A 175 18.50 -6.72 -7.34
CA PRO A 175 19.58 -7.57 -6.87
C PRO A 175 20.90 -6.81 -6.79
N PHE A 176 21.69 -7.09 -5.76
CA PHE A 176 23.09 -6.71 -5.75
C PHE A 176 23.84 -7.55 -6.78
N THR A 177 24.47 -6.93 -7.77
CA THR A 177 25.27 -7.63 -8.78
C THR A 177 26.71 -7.14 -8.79
N ALA A 178 27.67 -8.07 -8.84
CA ALA A 178 29.10 -7.76 -8.91
C ALA A 178 29.84 -8.65 -9.90
N ASN A 179 30.77 -8.07 -10.66
CA ASN A 179 31.72 -8.80 -11.48
C ASN A 179 32.86 -9.35 -10.62
N LEU A 180 33.25 -10.58 -10.90
CA LEU A 180 34.23 -11.35 -10.15
C LEU A 180 35.41 -11.68 -11.07
N ASN A 181 36.62 -11.35 -10.64
CA ASN A 181 37.84 -11.67 -11.38
C ASN A 181 38.58 -12.83 -10.70
N PHE A 182 37.94 -13.99 -10.67
CA PHE A 182 38.50 -15.20 -10.09
C PHE A 182 39.03 -16.12 -11.19
N THR A 183 40.11 -16.85 -10.89
CA THR A 183 40.66 -17.90 -11.77
C THR A 183 40.35 -19.31 -11.26
N LYS A 184 39.73 -19.42 -10.08
CA LYS A 184 39.54 -20.67 -9.35
C LYS A 184 38.07 -21.03 -9.24
N LYS A 185 37.78 -22.33 -9.26
CA LYS A 185 36.43 -22.86 -9.12
C LYS A 185 35.91 -22.69 -7.69
N VAL A 186 34.72 -22.11 -7.56
CA VAL A 186 34.06 -21.91 -6.26
C VAL A 186 33.35 -23.18 -5.84
N LYS A 187 33.58 -23.58 -4.58
CA LYS A 187 32.92 -24.72 -3.93
C LYS A 187 31.67 -24.30 -3.18
N LYS A 188 31.73 -23.13 -2.53
CA LYS A 188 30.61 -22.58 -1.74
C LYS A 188 30.79 -21.09 -1.50
N VAL A 189 29.67 -20.41 -1.27
CA VAL A 189 29.62 -18.97 -0.95
C VAL A 189 28.95 -18.82 0.41
N ARG A 190 29.52 -17.97 1.27
CA ARG A 190 28.99 -17.70 2.59
C ARG A 190 28.68 -16.22 2.74
N ILE A 191 27.43 -15.92 3.08
CA ILE A 191 26.95 -14.57 3.32
C ILE A 191 26.84 -14.35 4.81
N TYR A 192 27.49 -13.30 5.30
CA TYR A 192 27.43 -12.84 6.67
C TYR A 192 26.53 -11.60 6.73
N PRO A 193 25.27 -11.71 7.17
CA PRO A 193 24.44 -10.54 7.40
C PRO A 193 24.96 -9.71 8.58
N ASN A 194 24.64 -8.42 8.58
CA ASN A 194 25.08 -7.48 9.63
C ASN A 194 24.16 -7.48 10.85
N ASN A 195 22.94 -8.00 10.71
CA ASN A 195 22.01 -8.26 11.81
C ASN A 195 21.13 -9.48 11.46
N ASN A 196 20.30 -9.89 12.41
CA ASN A 196 19.38 -11.02 12.26
C ASN A 196 18.17 -10.76 11.35
N TYR A 197 17.92 -9.51 10.95
CA TYR A 197 16.76 -9.10 10.15
C TYR A 197 17.07 -8.95 8.65
N VAL A 198 18.26 -9.32 8.19
CA VAL A 198 18.56 -9.29 6.74
C VAL A 198 17.89 -10.50 6.09
N GLY A 199 16.92 -10.25 5.23
CA GLY A 199 16.23 -11.29 4.45
C GLY A 199 16.93 -11.55 3.13
N ILE A 200 17.31 -12.79 2.85
CA ILE A 200 17.96 -13.22 1.60
C ILE A 200 17.05 -14.19 0.88
N ASP A 201 16.69 -13.85 -0.36
CA ASP A 201 15.71 -14.57 -1.17
C ASP A 201 16.40 -15.47 -2.21
N ALA A 202 17.45 -14.98 -2.86
CA ALA A 202 18.19 -15.81 -3.82
C ALA A 202 19.65 -15.39 -3.96
N ILE A 203 20.45 -16.33 -4.47
CA ILE A 203 21.82 -16.09 -4.94
C ILE A 203 22.03 -16.81 -6.27
N GLN A 204 22.61 -16.09 -7.23
CA GLN A 204 22.96 -16.58 -8.56
C GLN A 204 24.45 -16.40 -8.83
N LEU A 205 25.06 -17.41 -9.45
CA LEU A 205 26.39 -17.31 -10.06
C LEU A 205 26.30 -17.51 -11.57
N ILE A 206 27.03 -16.67 -12.30
CA ILE A 206 27.29 -16.84 -13.73
C ILE A 206 28.77 -17.16 -13.89
N SER A 207 29.09 -18.28 -14.54
CA SER A 207 30.47 -18.73 -14.73
C SER A 207 31.20 -18.00 -15.85
N THR A 208 32.52 -18.18 -15.94
CA THR A 208 33.21 -17.97 -17.22
C THR A 208 32.84 -19.11 -18.19
N PRO A 209 32.82 -18.87 -19.51
CA PRO A 209 32.52 -19.90 -20.52
C PRO A 209 33.42 -21.13 -20.42
N GLU A 210 34.73 -20.94 -20.22
CA GLU A 210 35.72 -22.02 -20.24
C GLU A 210 35.54 -22.98 -19.07
N SER A 211 34.99 -22.49 -17.95
CA SER A 211 34.78 -23.29 -16.75
C SER A 211 33.50 -24.14 -16.82
N ALA A 212 32.56 -23.80 -17.70
CA ALA A 212 31.26 -24.43 -17.86
C ALA A 212 31.25 -25.53 -18.93
N ARG A 213 31.92 -26.66 -18.62
CA ARG A 213 32.01 -27.82 -19.54
C ARG A 213 30.65 -28.36 -20.02
N ILE A 214 29.59 -28.19 -19.23
CA ILE A 214 28.24 -28.61 -19.58
C ILE A 214 27.64 -27.77 -20.72
N CYS A 215 28.09 -26.51 -20.86
CA CYS A 215 27.66 -25.62 -21.92
C CYS A 215 28.39 -25.85 -23.23
N ASN A 216 29.55 -26.52 -23.23
CA ASN A 216 30.30 -26.84 -24.45
C ASN A 216 29.55 -27.77 -25.41
N SER A 217 28.66 -28.63 -24.88
CA SER A 217 27.81 -29.50 -25.70
C SER A 217 26.53 -28.81 -26.20
N CYS A 218 26.25 -27.59 -25.74
CA CYS A 218 25.04 -26.87 -26.09
C CYS A 218 25.20 -26.21 -27.47
N ARG A 219 24.19 -26.38 -28.33
CA ARG A 219 24.15 -25.69 -29.62
C ARG A 219 23.60 -24.28 -29.40
N PRO A 220 24.19 -23.26 -30.03
CA PRO A 220 23.69 -21.90 -29.91
C PRO A 220 22.28 -21.81 -30.50
N THR A 221 21.40 -21.16 -29.76
CA THR A 221 20.03 -20.89 -30.17
C THR A 221 20.03 -19.90 -31.33
N LYS A 222 19.35 -20.23 -32.42
CA LYS A 222 19.08 -19.28 -33.51
C LYS A 222 17.61 -18.92 -33.50
N TYR A 223 17.28 -17.66 -33.68
CA TYR A 223 15.93 -17.16 -33.81
C TYR A 223 15.63 -16.88 -35.27
N ARG A 224 14.47 -17.34 -35.75
CA ARG A 224 13.92 -16.97 -37.05
C ARG A 224 12.92 -15.84 -36.82
N VAL A 225 13.22 -14.66 -37.36
CA VAL A 225 12.33 -13.49 -37.27
C VAL A 225 11.42 -13.51 -38.50
N MET A 226 10.13 -13.60 -38.27
CA MET A 226 9.09 -13.58 -39.30
C MET A 226 8.30 -12.28 -39.20
N ARG A 227 7.85 -11.78 -40.35
CA ARG A 227 7.11 -10.52 -40.46
C ARG A 227 6.06 -10.65 -41.56
N SER A 228 4.92 -10.00 -41.39
CA SER A 228 3.97 -9.71 -42.47
C SER A 228 3.78 -8.18 -42.58
N PRO A 229 3.98 -7.53 -43.74
CA PRO A 229 4.47 -8.08 -45.02
C PRO A 229 5.85 -8.75 -44.91
N GLU A 230 6.09 -9.78 -45.70
CA GLU A 230 7.30 -10.61 -45.60
C GLU A 230 8.60 -9.83 -45.83
N PHE A 231 9.68 -10.34 -45.24
CA PHE A 231 11.02 -9.87 -45.57
C PHE A 231 11.39 -10.34 -46.99
N GLN A 232 12.21 -9.55 -47.69
CA GLN A 232 12.76 -9.98 -48.99
C GLN A 232 13.62 -11.25 -48.86
N ARG A 233 14.21 -11.48 -47.68
CA ARG A 233 15.01 -12.66 -47.36
C ARG A 233 14.69 -13.14 -45.93
N PRO A 234 14.75 -14.45 -45.66
CA PRO A 234 14.59 -14.97 -44.31
C PRO A 234 15.62 -14.36 -43.34
N VAL A 235 15.16 -13.90 -42.19
CA VAL A 235 16.00 -13.27 -41.16
C VAL A 235 16.26 -14.27 -40.04
N TYR A 236 17.55 -14.49 -39.75
CA TYR A 236 17.99 -15.30 -38.62
C TYR A 236 18.96 -14.49 -37.76
N THR A 237 18.82 -14.58 -36.43
CA THR A 237 19.72 -13.94 -35.47
C THR A 237 20.02 -14.86 -34.30
N SER A 238 21.18 -14.73 -33.69
CA SER A 238 21.49 -15.36 -32.41
C SER A 238 21.01 -14.51 -31.24
N ASP A 239 20.90 -13.19 -31.41
CA ASP A 239 20.53 -12.27 -30.34
C ASP A 239 19.03 -12.30 -30.08
N THR A 240 18.61 -11.93 -28.86
CA THR A 240 17.20 -11.75 -28.50
C THR A 240 16.66 -10.37 -28.92
N MET A 241 17.33 -9.72 -29.87
CA MET A 241 17.04 -8.39 -30.39
C MET A 241 17.27 -8.36 -31.90
N TYR A 242 16.45 -7.60 -32.63
CA TYR A 242 16.59 -7.39 -34.07
C TYR A 242 16.14 -5.98 -34.48
N THR A 243 16.93 -5.32 -35.32
CA THR A 243 16.56 -4.03 -35.93
C THR A 243 16.14 -4.21 -37.39
N ASP A 244 14.86 -4.02 -37.66
CA ASP A 244 14.29 -4.00 -39.01
C ASP A 244 14.46 -2.62 -39.64
N LYS A 245 15.26 -2.53 -40.71
CA LYS A 245 15.50 -1.30 -41.49
C LYS A 245 14.68 -1.23 -42.78
N SER A 246 13.80 -2.19 -43.01
CA SER A 246 12.99 -2.30 -44.23
C SER A 246 11.53 -1.87 -44.03
N VAL A 247 11.28 -1.14 -42.94
CA VAL A 247 9.96 -0.64 -42.57
C VAL A 247 9.59 0.61 -43.37
N ILE A 248 8.31 0.73 -43.69
CA ILE A 248 7.71 1.83 -44.45
C ILE A 248 6.65 2.48 -43.59
N ARG A 249 6.67 3.82 -43.50
CA ARG A 249 5.79 4.59 -42.63
C ARG A 249 4.32 4.36 -43.00
N GLY A 250 3.47 4.14 -41.98
CA GLY A 250 2.03 3.92 -42.11
C GLY A 250 1.62 2.47 -42.38
N VAL A 251 2.56 1.58 -42.70
CA VAL A 251 2.28 0.15 -42.93
C VAL A 251 2.16 -0.60 -41.61
N ASN A 252 1.18 -1.50 -41.53
CA ASN A 252 0.99 -2.42 -40.41
C ASN A 252 1.85 -3.67 -40.60
N TYR A 253 2.73 -3.91 -39.64
CA TYR A 253 3.59 -5.07 -39.55
C TYR A 253 3.10 -6.03 -38.46
N SER A 254 3.23 -7.32 -38.71
CA SER A 254 3.00 -8.37 -37.73
C SER A 254 4.26 -9.21 -37.58
N TYR A 255 4.95 -9.10 -36.45
CA TYR A 255 6.18 -9.84 -36.16
C TYR A 255 5.90 -11.10 -35.34
N THR A 256 6.56 -12.21 -35.68
CA THR A 256 6.56 -13.46 -34.91
C THR A 256 7.95 -14.06 -34.90
N ILE A 257 8.30 -14.78 -33.83
CA ILE A 257 9.64 -15.33 -33.63
C ILE A 257 9.56 -16.81 -33.35
N GLU A 258 10.44 -17.56 -33.98
CA GLU A 258 10.61 -18.98 -33.74
C GLU A 258 12.04 -19.29 -33.31
N VAL A 259 12.19 -20.34 -32.50
CA VAL A 259 13.47 -20.82 -32.00
C VAL A 259 13.91 -22.03 -32.81
N ASN A 260 15.10 -21.94 -33.38
CA ASN A 260 15.79 -23.00 -34.11
C ASN A 260 17.00 -23.49 -33.31
N ILE A 261 16.96 -24.74 -32.85
CA ILE A 261 18.08 -25.40 -32.17
C ILE A 261 18.45 -26.66 -32.95
N GLY A 262 19.53 -26.59 -33.74
CA GLY A 262 19.87 -27.66 -34.68
C GLY A 262 18.77 -27.88 -35.73
N ASN A 263 18.15 -29.06 -35.73
CA ASN A 263 17.04 -29.41 -36.64
C ASN A 263 15.65 -29.27 -35.99
N LYS A 264 15.58 -28.80 -34.74
CA LYS A 264 14.31 -28.61 -34.02
C LYS A 264 13.88 -27.16 -34.10
N VAL A 265 12.59 -26.95 -34.39
CA VAL A 265 11.96 -25.63 -34.52
C VAL A 265 10.81 -25.55 -33.51
N SER A 266 10.71 -24.44 -32.77
CA SER A 266 9.58 -24.18 -31.88
C SER A 266 8.33 -23.71 -32.64
N GLY A 267 7.18 -23.67 -31.95
CA GLY A 267 6.06 -22.85 -32.43
C GLY A 267 6.41 -21.35 -32.43
N PRO A 268 5.71 -20.52 -33.23
CA PRO A 268 5.92 -19.08 -33.27
C PRO A 268 5.43 -18.41 -31.97
N SER A 269 6.10 -17.33 -31.59
CA SER A 269 5.65 -16.45 -30.51
C SER A 269 4.29 -15.82 -30.82
N PRO A 270 3.56 -15.30 -29.81
CA PRO A 270 2.46 -14.39 -30.05
C PRO A 270 2.88 -13.25 -31.00
N ALA A 271 1.98 -12.89 -31.92
CA ALA A 271 2.27 -11.87 -32.93
C ALA A 271 2.26 -10.46 -32.33
N LEU A 272 3.32 -9.70 -32.58
CA LEU A 272 3.36 -8.25 -32.31
C LEU A 272 2.83 -7.51 -33.52
N HIS A 273 1.72 -6.80 -33.33
CA HIS A 273 1.15 -5.90 -34.33
C HIS A 273 1.71 -4.48 -34.12
N TYR A 274 2.38 -3.93 -35.14
CA TYR A 274 3.02 -2.63 -35.10
C TYR A 274 2.76 -1.85 -36.37
N GLN A 275 2.24 -0.63 -36.26
CA GLN A 275 2.16 0.29 -37.38
C GLN A 275 3.38 1.21 -37.38
N HIS A 276 4.17 1.23 -38.46
CA HIS A 276 5.39 2.02 -38.46
C HIS A 276 5.10 3.53 -38.42
N GLY A 277 5.61 4.20 -37.39
CA GLY A 277 5.31 5.59 -37.07
C GLY A 277 4.15 5.77 -36.08
N GLN A 278 3.59 4.70 -35.52
CA GLN A 278 2.77 4.82 -34.32
C GLN A 278 3.62 5.15 -33.08
N PRO A 279 3.08 5.99 -32.18
CA PRO A 279 3.66 6.23 -30.87
C PRO A 279 3.60 4.98 -29.98
N PHE A 280 4.62 4.81 -29.14
CA PHE A 280 4.81 3.71 -28.20
C PHE A 280 5.69 4.21 -27.06
N CYS A 281 5.55 3.59 -25.89
CA CYS A 281 6.32 3.98 -24.72
C CYS A 281 7.83 3.74 -24.87
N GLY A 282 8.63 4.73 -24.48
CA GLY A 282 10.08 4.74 -24.57
C GLY A 282 10.60 5.36 -25.87
N ASN A 283 9.77 6.15 -26.57
CA ASN A 283 10.15 6.83 -27.81
C ASN A 283 10.67 8.28 -27.57
N GLY A 284 10.68 8.72 -26.31
CA GLY A 284 11.08 10.05 -25.86
C GLY A 284 10.01 11.13 -26.02
N ARG A 285 8.76 10.75 -26.30
CA ARG A 285 7.63 11.65 -26.53
C ARG A 285 6.45 11.27 -25.65
N VAL A 286 5.85 12.26 -25.00
CA VAL A 286 4.70 12.00 -24.11
C VAL A 286 3.40 12.15 -24.92
N GLU A 287 2.84 11.01 -25.35
CA GLU A 287 1.58 10.95 -26.07
C GLU A 287 0.36 10.84 -25.13
N THR A 288 0.04 11.95 -24.46
CA THR A 288 -1.09 12.06 -23.52
C THR A 288 -2.45 11.58 -24.06
N HIS A 289 -2.68 11.71 -25.37
CA HIS A 289 -3.90 11.22 -26.03
C HIS A 289 -4.04 9.68 -26.03
N ARG A 290 -2.97 8.93 -25.74
CA ARG A 290 -2.99 7.46 -25.55
C ARG A 290 -2.88 7.04 -24.08
N GLY A 291 -2.85 7.99 -23.16
CA GLY A 291 -2.75 7.74 -21.72
C GLY A 291 -1.33 7.77 -21.16
N GLU A 292 -0.31 8.09 -21.96
CA GLU A 292 1.06 8.24 -21.45
C GLU A 292 1.16 9.45 -20.51
N ARG A 293 1.78 9.25 -19.35
CA ARG A 293 2.00 10.27 -18.32
C ARG A 293 3.45 10.75 -18.27
N CYS A 294 4.37 9.93 -18.77
CA CYS A 294 5.78 10.23 -18.96
C CYS A 294 6.30 9.41 -20.16
N ASP A 295 7.46 9.78 -20.69
CA ASP A 295 8.26 8.99 -21.62
C ASP A 295 9.69 9.55 -21.59
N ASP A 296 10.60 8.85 -20.92
CA ASP A 296 11.99 9.25 -20.72
C ASP A 296 12.94 8.68 -21.80
N GLY A 297 12.38 8.17 -22.90
CA GLY A 297 13.13 7.65 -24.03
C GLY A 297 13.63 6.23 -23.85
N ASN A 298 13.14 5.50 -22.85
CA ASN A 298 13.45 4.09 -22.68
C ASN A 298 12.28 3.31 -22.02
N ILE A 299 12.48 2.02 -21.74
CA ILE A 299 11.46 1.14 -21.11
C ILE A 299 11.99 0.48 -19.83
N ASN A 300 13.03 1.04 -19.23
CA ASN A 300 13.59 0.54 -17.98
C ASN A 300 12.72 1.04 -16.83
N ASP A 301 12.41 0.17 -15.89
CA ASP A 301 11.80 0.62 -14.64
C ASP A 301 12.92 1.14 -13.68
N GLY A 302 12.58 2.07 -12.79
CA GLY A 302 13.42 2.59 -11.70
C GLY A 302 14.09 3.94 -11.96
N ASP A 303 13.95 4.51 -13.15
CA ASP A 303 14.43 5.85 -13.52
C ASP A 303 13.32 6.93 -13.48
N GLY A 304 12.11 6.53 -13.10
CA GLY A 304 10.98 7.43 -12.86
C GLY A 304 9.85 7.34 -13.88
N CYS A 305 10.07 6.67 -15.01
CA CYS A 305 9.01 6.33 -15.96
C CYS A 305 8.96 4.82 -16.20
N THR A 306 7.84 4.18 -15.88
CA THR A 306 7.71 2.73 -16.09
C THR A 306 7.72 2.37 -17.58
N ALA A 307 7.95 1.08 -17.88
CA ALA A 307 7.83 0.52 -19.24
C ALA A 307 6.44 0.71 -19.90
N ASN A 308 5.41 1.13 -19.13
CA ASN A 308 4.07 1.45 -19.61
C ASN A 308 3.79 2.96 -19.67
N CYS A 309 4.81 3.80 -19.53
CA CYS A 309 4.71 5.26 -19.58
C CYS A 309 3.82 5.86 -18.48
N GLU A 310 3.78 5.17 -17.34
CA GLU A 310 3.25 5.67 -16.07
C GLU A 310 4.40 6.21 -15.21
N VAL A 311 4.15 7.33 -14.53
CA VAL A 311 5.12 7.92 -13.60
C VAL A 311 5.28 7.00 -12.40
N GLU A 312 6.52 6.65 -12.08
CA GLU A 312 6.82 5.79 -10.95
C GLU A 312 6.49 6.45 -9.61
N LYS A 313 6.20 5.61 -8.61
CA LYS A 313 5.86 6.11 -7.29
C LYS A 313 7.04 6.87 -6.70
N PHE A 314 6.77 8.04 -6.13
CA PHE A 314 7.75 8.98 -5.57
C PHE A 314 8.61 9.73 -6.59
N TYR A 315 8.37 9.56 -7.89
CA TYR A 315 9.02 10.34 -8.94
C TYR A 315 8.10 11.44 -9.46
N ARG A 316 8.71 12.49 -10.01
CA ARG A 316 8.10 13.57 -10.77
C ARG A 316 8.80 13.63 -12.11
N CYS A 317 8.03 13.61 -13.18
CA CYS A 317 8.54 13.71 -14.54
C CYS A 317 8.08 15.03 -15.16
N LYS A 318 9.00 15.76 -15.79
CA LYS A 318 8.71 17.01 -16.50
C LYS A 318 9.35 17.01 -17.88
N GLY A 319 8.70 17.66 -18.84
CA GLY A 319 9.22 17.85 -20.18
C GLY A 319 8.98 16.67 -21.13
N THR A 320 9.55 16.79 -22.33
CA THR A 320 9.48 15.78 -23.39
C THR A 320 10.79 15.82 -24.18
N PRO A 321 11.70 14.83 -24.06
CA PRO A 321 11.61 13.63 -23.21
C PRO A 321 11.40 13.94 -21.73
N SER A 322 10.70 13.06 -21.03
CA SER A 322 10.43 13.18 -19.60
C SER A 322 11.73 13.09 -18.83
N LEU A 323 12.07 14.17 -18.12
CA LEU A 323 13.14 14.16 -17.14
C LEU A 323 12.52 13.87 -15.77
N CYS A 324 12.76 12.66 -15.28
CA CYS A 324 12.19 12.18 -14.03
C CYS A 324 13.18 12.33 -12.87
N TYR A 325 12.71 12.85 -11.74
CA TYR A 325 13.49 13.03 -10.52
C TYR A 325 12.64 12.69 -9.30
N ARG A 326 13.30 12.36 -8.19
CA ARG A 326 12.65 12.15 -6.90
C ARG A 326 12.69 13.47 -6.11
N PRO A 327 11.55 14.07 -5.77
CA PRO A 327 11.51 15.35 -5.06
C PRO A 327 12.13 15.25 -3.65
N ASP A 328 11.70 14.24 -2.86
CA ASP A 328 12.16 14.07 -1.47
C ASP A 328 13.67 13.80 -1.37
N GLY A 329 14.40 14.75 -0.77
CA GLY A 329 15.82 14.70 -0.45
C GLY A 329 16.74 15.37 -1.46
N ASP A 330 16.22 16.16 -2.40
CA ASP A 330 17.00 16.90 -3.39
C ASP A 330 17.51 18.28 -2.90
N GLY A 331 17.07 18.72 -1.72
CA GLY A 331 17.47 19.97 -1.08
C GLY A 331 16.72 21.21 -1.56
N ILE A 332 15.68 21.07 -2.38
CA ILE A 332 14.79 22.14 -2.84
C ILE A 332 13.41 21.91 -2.24
N CYS A 333 12.80 22.94 -1.63
CA CYS A 333 11.43 22.83 -1.13
C CYS A 333 10.43 23.26 -2.21
N GLU A 334 9.79 22.30 -2.88
CA GLU A 334 8.70 22.59 -3.82
C GLU A 334 7.35 22.81 -3.09
N GLU A 335 6.39 23.51 -3.71
CA GLU A 335 5.05 23.77 -3.10
C GLU A 335 4.32 22.48 -2.70
N ASP A 336 4.39 21.46 -3.57
CA ASP A 336 3.80 20.14 -3.34
C ASP A 336 4.45 19.39 -2.16
N GLU A 337 5.66 19.76 -1.77
CA GLU A 337 6.44 19.10 -0.74
C GLU A 337 6.31 19.73 0.64
N GLN A 338 5.78 20.96 0.72
CA GLN A 338 5.68 21.71 1.98
C GLN A 338 5.00 20.90 3.10
N ASN A 339 4.03 20.05 2.76
CA ASN A 339 3.30 19.24 3.74
C ASN A 339 3.82 17.80 3.90
N ILE A 340 4.80 17.38 3.11
CA ILE A 340 5.19 15.97 2.94
C ILE A 340 6.69 15.77 3.18
N SER A 341 7.56 16.65 2.67
CA SER A 341 9.02 16.56 2.84
C SER A 341 9.49 17.35 4.06
N LEU A 342 9.76 16.64 5.17
CA LEU A 342 10.45 17.21 6.33
C LEU A 342 11.94 17.50 6.03
N ARG A 343 12.49 16.83 5.01
CA ARG A 343 13.91 16.85 4.69
C ARG A 343 14.30 18.13 3.95
N ASP A 344 13.47 18.54 2.99
CA ASP A 344 13.75 19.69 2.13
C ASP A 344 13.02 20.95 2.62
N CYS A 345 11.75 20.83 3.04
CA CYS A 345 10.92 21.95 3.51
C CYS A 345 10.99 22.20 5.02
N GLY A 346 11.52 21.26 5.80
CA GLY A 346 11.55 21.36 7.26
C GLY A 346 10.16 21.20 7.90
N TYR A 347 9.98 21.79 9.09
CA TYR A 347 8.75 21.62 9.87
C TYR A 347 7.68 22.64 9.48
N HIS A 348 6.77 22.23 8.59
CA HIS A 348 5.72 23.11 8.08
C HIS A 348 4.75 23.63 9.17
N THR A 349 4.45 24.92 9.10
CA THR A 349 3.46 25.64 9.91
C THR A 349 2.43 26.23 8.95
N PRO A 350 1.14 25.83 9.01
CA PRO A 350 0.11 26.36 8.13
C PRO A 350 -0.07 27.87 8.30
N GLU A 351 -0.47 28.52 7.22
CA GLU A 351 -0.78 29.96 7.22
C GLU A 351 -1.85 30.30 8.30
N GLY A 352 -1.65 31.42 9.00
CA GLY A 352 -2.51 31.85 10.11
C GLY A 352 -2.24 31.15 11.46
N TYR A 353 -1.17 30.36 11.56
CA TYR A 353 -0.73 29.72 12.80
C TYR A 353 0.73 30.06 13.12
N ASP A 354 1.03 30.10 14.42
CA ASP A 354 2.39 30.22 14.96
C ASP A 354 2.74 28.95 15.74
N ASP A 355 3.87 28.35 15.39
CA ASP A 355 4.41 27.19 16.08
C ASP A 355 5.62 27.58 16.94
N GLN A 356 5.75 26.95 18.10
CA GLN A 356 6.86 27.14 19.03
C GLN A 356 7.46 25.80 19.45
N TRP A 357 8.78 25.79 19.61
CA TRP A 357 9.54 24.66 20.14
C TRP A 357 9.88 24.86 21.63
N PRO A 358 10.08 23.76 22.39
CA PRO A 358 10.41 23.85 23.79
C PRO A 358 11.79 24.48 24.02
N ILE A 359 11.88 25.29 25.08
CA ILE A 359 13.14 25.86 25.55
C ILE A 359 13.69 25.14 26.80
N SER A 360 12.84 24.39 27.48
CA SER A 360 13.24 23.54 28.60
C SER A 360 12.35 22.31 28.71
N ALA A 361 12.90 21.24 29.29
CA ALA A 361 12.22 19.97 29.46
C ALA A 361 12.60 19.35 30.82
N ILE A 362 11.63 18.72 31.47
CA ILE A 362 11.75 18.08 32.78
C ILE A 362 11.04 16.73 32.72
N GLY A 363 11.80 15.65 32.80
CA GLY A 363 11.31 14.28 32.85
C GLY A 363 11.05 13.84 34.28
N ASN A 364 10.38 12.71 34.46
CA ASN A 364 10.23 12.12 35.78
C ASN A 364 11.62 11.73 36.33
N PRO A 365 12.12 12.35 37.43
CA PRO A 365 13.47 12.10 37.93
C PRO A 365 13.73 10.63 38.29
N ARG A 366 12.68 9.87 38.65
CA ARG A 366 12.78 8.43 38.96
C ARG A 366 13.28 7.59 37.78
N HIS A 367 13.00 8.05 36.55
CA HIS A 367 13.29 7.33 35.32
C HIS A 367 14.43 7.95 34.49
N GLN A 368 15.10 8.99 35.03
CA GLN A 368 16.06 9.84 34.33
C GLN A 368 17.52 9.75 34.85
N LEU A 369 17.84 8.73 35.65
CA LEU A 369 19.12 8.63 36.40
C LEU A 369 20.39 8.41 35.54
N THR A 370 20.26 8.19 34.23
CA THR A 370 21.41 7.97 33.33
C THR A 370 21.60 9.11 32.33
N PRO A 371 22.86 9.56 32.10
CA PRO A 371 23.14 10.65 31.15
C PRO A 371 22.81 10.31 29.69
N LYS A 372 22.54 9.04 29.38
CA LYS A 372 22.12 8.59 28.06
C LYS A 372 20.73 9.09 27.65
N CYS A 373 19.88 9.46 28.60
CA CYS A 373 18.47 9.75 28.36
C CYS A 373 18.09 11.14 28.86
N SER A 374 18.79 12.14 28.36
CA SER A 374 18.56 13.53 28.75
C SER A 374 17.28 14.07 28.13
N GLU A 375 16.51 14.84 28.88
CA GLU A 375 15.32 15.53 28.37
C GLU A 375 15.67 16.67 27.43
N LYS A 376 16.94 17.10 27.45
CA LYS A 376 17.46 18.15 26.56
C LYS A 376 17.29 17.84 25.08
N VAL A 377 17.13 16.56 24.72
CA VAL A 377 16.86 16.12 23.34
C VAL A 377 15.55 16.69 22.79
N LEU A 378 14.58 17.05 23.65
CA LEU A 378 13.31 17.68 23.21
C LEU A 378 13.38 19.21 23.12
N ILE A 379 14.53 19.84 23.39
CA ILE A 379 14.69 21.29 23.29
C ILE A 379 14.99 21.65 21.84
N GLY A 380 14.20 22.57 21.28
CA GLY A 380 14.34 22.99 19.89
C GLY A 380 13.74 22.01 18.88
N GLU A 381 14.23 22.12 17.64
CA GLU A 381 13.78 21.30 16.51
C GLU A 381 14.36 19.88 16.57
N PRO A 382 13.56 18.83 16.32
CA PRO A 382 14.06 17.47 16.19
C PRO A 382 14.96 17.31 14.96
N ASN A 383 15.69 16.19 14.92
CA ASN A 383 16.46 15.82 13.73
C ASN A 383 15.52 15.54 12.54
N ARG A 384 15.73 16.22 11.41
CA ARG A 384 14.91 16.10 10.18
C ARG A 384 15.00 14.73 9.52
N PHE A 385 16.07 13.96 9.80
CA PHE A 385 16.25 12.60 9.29
C PHE A 385 15.67 11.53 10.22
N GLN A 386 15.08 11.93 11.36
CA GLN A 386 14.55 11.00 12.33
C GLN A 386 13.26 10.35 11.84
N VAL A 387 13.31 9.04 11.65
CA VAL A 387 12.16 8.22 11.23
C VAL A 387 11.63 7.42 12.42
N CYS A 388 10.32 7.43 12.62
CA CYS A 388 9.66 6.63 13.65
C CYS A 388 9.87 5.13 13.38
N LYS A 389 10.50 4.42 14.33
CA LYS A 389 10.88 3.00 14.22
C LYS A 389 10.89 2.34 15.60
N ASN A 390 10.78 1.02 15.66
CA ASN A 390 10.67 0.30 16.94
C ASN A 390 11.95 0.37 17.80
N ASN A 391 13.13 0.53 17.17
CA ASN A 391 14.41 0.62 17.87
C ASN A 391 15.11 1.92 17.50
N VAL A 392 15.20 2.83 18.47
CA VAL A 392 15.56 4.23 18.23
C VAL A 392 16.85 4.58 18.97
N GLU A 393 17.68 5.39 18.33
CA GLU A 393 18.87 5.96 18.96
C GLU A 393 18.46 6.96 20.04
N ILE A 394 19.09 6.83 21.20
CA ILE A 394 18.76 7.61 22.41
C ILE A 394 19.28 9.06 22.29
N SER A 395 20.19 9.34 21.35
CA SER A 395 20.71 10.70 21.11
C SER A 395 19.67 11.63 20.50
N ASP A 396 18.75 11.07 19.70
CA ASP A 396 17.84 11.84 18.84
C ASP A 396 16.39 11.78 19.34
N THR A 397 16.14 10.97 20.36
CA THR A 397 14.81 10.81 20.96
C THR A 397 14.86 10.65 22.47
N TRP A 398 13.85 11.21 23.12
CA TRP A 398 13.62 11.02 24.54
C TRP A 398 12.77 9.77 24.80
N ARG A 399 13.21 8.96 25.76
CA ARG A 399 12.43 7.85 26.32
C ARG A 399 12.76 7.65 27.81
N PRO A 400 11.87 7.05 28.61
CA PRO A 400 12.17 6.64 29.97
C PRO A 400 13.25 5.55 29.99
N CYS A 401 14.27 5.65 30.85
CA CYS A 401 15.43 4.75 30.78
C CYS A 401 15.68 3.86 31.98
N ASN A 402 15.08 4.15 33.13
CA ASN A 402 15.15 3.26 34.29
C ASN A 402 13.82 2.53 34.48
N MET A 403 13.81 1.20 34.47
CA MET A 403 12.62 0.39 34.75
C MET A 403 12.68 -0.12 36.19
N ASN A 404 12.08 0.62 37.13
CA ASN A 404 11.79 0.08 38.46
C ASN A 404 10.48 -0.70 38.40
N TYR A 405 10.54 -2.00 38.73
CA TYR A 405 9.42 -2.95 38.62
C TYR A 405 8.16 -2.55 39.43
N PHE A 406 8.30 -1.66 40.42
CA PHE A 406 7.22 -1.26 41.33
C PHE A 406 6.36 -0.08 40.82
N ASP A 407 6.89 0.77 39.92
CA ASP A 407 6.24 2.00 39.44
C ASP A 407 6.04 1.96 37.90
N ALA A 408 5.65 0.80 37.36
CA ALA A 408 5.78 0.47 35.93
C ALA A 408 4.98 1.33 34.91
N HIS A 409 4.32 2.41 35.33
CA HIS A 409 3.45 3.23 34.47
C HIS A 409 3.49 4.75 34.72
N ASP A 410 4.38 5.26 35.59
CA ASP A 410 4.50 6.71 35.87
C ASP A 410 5.52 7.42 34.96
N TYR A 411 5.43 7.17 33.66
CA TYR A 411 6.33 7.79 32.68
C TYR A 411 5.74 9.12 32.23
N TRP A 412 6.42 10.23 32.50
CA TRP A 412 6.01 11.55 32.01
C TRP A 412 7.18 12.48 31.73
N ILE A 413 6.94 13.44 30.84
CA ILE A 413 7.81 14.58 30.57
C ILE A 413 7.00 15.86 30.48
N LYS A 414 7.54 16.94 31.02
CA LYS A 414 7.02 18.30 30.90
C LYS A 414 7.96 19.10 30.02
N VAL A 415 7.41 19.86 29.08
CA VAL A 415 8.16 20.79 28.24
C VAL A 415 7.58 22.19 28.37
N TYR A 416 8.44 23.21 28.34
CA TYR A 416 8.03 24.61 28.49
C TYR A 416 8.50 25.45 27.30
N TYR A 417 7.71 26.46 26.97
CA TYR A 417 7.90 27.30 25.79
C TYR A 417 8.27 28.73 26.19
N ALA A 418 8.91 29.46 25.29
CA ALA A 418 9.38 30.82 25.55
C ALA A 418 8.23 31.81 25.81
N ARG A 419 7.10 31.65 25.13
CA ARG A 419 5.94 32.55 25.26
C ARG A 419 4.67 31.77 25.58
N PRO A 420 3.92 32.14 26.65
CA PRO A 420 2.60 31.59 26.90
C PRO A 420 1.60 32.00 25.82
N VAL A 421 0.89 31.03 25.25
CA VAL A 421 -0.05 31.24 24.13
C VAL A 421 -1.37 30.51 24.35
N ILE A 422 -2.41 30.91 23.61
CA ILE A 422 -3.65 30.13 23.54
C ILE A 422 -3.43 29.03 22.53
N ALA A 423 -3.16 27.84 23.05
CA ALA A 423 -2.80 26.70 22.24
C ALA A 423 -4.03 26.14 21.52
N VAL A 424 -3.94 25.97 20.21
CA VAL A 424 -4.99 25.37 19.36
C VAL A 424 -4.63 23.94 18.96
N GLY A 425 -3.36 23.57 19.08
CA GLY A 425 -2.93 22.19 18.95
C GLY A 425 -1.56 21.90 19.54
N VAL A 426 -1.28 20.62 19.77
CA VAL A 426 0.05 20.09 20.09
C VAL A 426 0.44 19.09 19.01
N VAL A 427 1.61 19.25 18.42
CA VAL A 427 2.17 18.31 17.44
C VAL A 427 3.26 17.49 18.11
N ILE A 428 3.14 16.16 18.08
CA ILE A 428 4.09 15.24 18.71
C ILE A 428 4.77 14.42 17.62
N TYR A 429 6.10 14.54 17.53
CA TYR A 429 6.93 13.73 16.67
C TYR A 429 7.36 12.49 17.46
N LEU A 430 6.92 11.31 17.02
CA LEU A 430 7.27 10.04 17.62
C LEU A 430 8.61 9.53 17.07
N GLY A 431 9.45 9.06 17.98
CA GLY A 431 10.60 8.23 17.67
C GLY A 431 10.24 6.75 17.53
N SER A 432 9.30 6.27 18.36
CA SER A 432 8.84 4.88 18.40
C SER A 432 7.37 4.84 18.83
N ASP A 433 6.59 3.92 18.27
CA ASP A 433 5.21 3.64 18.70
C ASP A 433 5.13 2.67 19.90
N GLY A 434 6.29 2.23 20.41
CA GLY A 434 6.42 1.41 21.60
C GLY A 434 6.02 -0.05 21.44
N ARG A 435 5.67 -0.48 20.22
CA ARG A 435 5.37 -1.90 19.92
C ARG A 435 6.66 -2.69 19.82
N THR A 436 6.74 -3.76 20.59
CA THR A 436 7.85 -4.73 20.52
C THR A 436 7.30 -6.11 20.22
N TYR A 437 8.17 -7.06 19.89
CA TYR A 437 7.76 -8.45 19.69
C TYR A 437 7.07 -9.03 20.94
N ASP A 438 7.61 -8.73 22.12
CA ASP A 438 7.07 -9.18 23.41
C ASP A 438 5.82 -8.40 23.86
N SER A 439 5.54 -7.27 23.22
CA SER A 439 4.47 -6.35 23.59
C SER A 439 3.87 -5.69 22.34
N PRO A 440 3.14 -6.46 21.51
CA PRO A 440 2.61 -6.00 20.24
C PRO A 440 1.39 -5.08 20.37
N GLU A 441 0.80 -5.00 21.57
CA GLU A 441 -0.38 -4.20 21.81
C GLU A 441 -0.12 -2.69 21.62
N PRO A 442 -1.09 -1.94 21.06
CA PRO A 442 -0.93 -0.51 20.83
C PRO A 442 -0.67 0.23 22.15
N LYS A 443 0.36 1.07 22.15
CA LYS A 443 0.67 1.92 23.30
C LYS A 443 -0.04 3.27 23.17
N SER A 444 -0.24 3.92 24.30
CA SER A 444 -0.96 5.18 24.34
C SER A 444 -0.18 6.26 25.09
N LEU A 445 -0.48 7.50 24.75
CA LEU A 445 0.03 8.68 25.43
C LEU A 445 -1.13 9.59 25.84
N LEU A 446 -0.87 10.38 26.87
CA LEU A 446 -1.76 11.37 27.46
C LEU A 446 -1.13 12.73 27.27
N VAL A 447 -1.89 13.70 26.79
CA VAL A 447 -1.42 15.09 26.63
C VAL A 447 -2.20 15.99 27.57
N GLN A 448 -1.44 16.79 28.33
CA GLN A 448 -1.93 17.75 29.30
C GLN A 448 -1.32 19.12 29.04
N LEU A 449 -2.11 20.19 29.15
CA LEU A 449 -1.62 21.57 29.04
C LEU A 449 -1.35 22.13 30.44
N ILE A 450 -0.28 22.91 30.55
CA ILE A 450 0.15 23.59 31.78
C ILE A 450 -0.05 25.09 31.59
N ASP A 451 -0.82 25.71 32.46
CA ASP A 451 -1.07 27.15 32.47
C ASP A 451 0.10 27.91 33.13
N THR A 452 0.04 29.24 33.07
CA THR A 452 1.00 30.18 33.64
C THR A 452 1.20 30.06 35.14
N ASP A 453 0.19 29.59 35.88
CA ASP A 453 0.21 29.30 37.32
C ASP A 453 0.66 27.86 37.65
N ASP A 454 1.16 27.12 36.65
CA ASP A 454 1.57 25.72 36.73
C ASP A 454 0.41 24.73 37.05
N THR A 455 -0.84 25.15 36.93
CA THR A 455 -2.00 24.25 37.00
C THR A 455 -2.21 23.50 35.69
N VAL A 456 -2.82 22.30 35.78
CA VAL A 456 -3.18 21.50 34.61
C VAL A 456 -4.62 21.81 34.21
N THR A 457 -4.80 22.45 33.07
CA THR A 457 -6.10 23.02 32.64
C THR A 457 -6.83 22.21 31.58
N TYR A 458 -6.10 21.41 30.79
CA TYR A 458 -6.67 20.58 29.73
C TYR A 458 -6.06 19.18 29.77
N VAL A 459 -6.90 18.14 29.59
CA VAL A 459 -6.47 16.74 29.60
C VAL A 459 -7.13 15.97 28.46
N LYS A 460 -6.34 15.57 27.45
CA LYS A 460 -6.79 14.67 26.39
C LYS A 460 -6.33 13.24 26.65
N HIS A 461 -7.23 12.43 27.19
CA HIS A 461 -6.95 11.03 27.52
C HIS A 461 -6.88 10.10 26.30
N LYS A 462 -5.95 9.14 26.37
CA LYS A 462 -5.88 7.91 25.55
C LYS A 462 -5.69 8.14 24.04
N LEU A 463 -4.55 8.69 23.65
CA LEU A 463 -4.12 8.78 22.25
C LEU A 463 -3.28 7.56 21.88
N VAL A 464 -3.68 6.80 20.86
CA VAL A 464 -2.92 5.63 20.40
C VAL A 464 -1.70 6.10 19.61
N ALA A 465 -0.50 5.75 20.08
CA ALA A 465 0.74 6.07 19.38
C ALA A 465 0.91 5.14 18.18
N SER A 466 1.19 5.70 17.01
CA SER A 466 1.44 4.93 15.78
C SER A 466 2.41 5.69 14.88
N CYS A 467 3.46 5.02 14.40
CA CYS A 467 4.39 5.61 13.44
C CYS A 467 3.71 5.95 12.10
N GLN A 468 2.58 5.32 11.77
CA GLN A 468 1.80 5.64 10.56
C GLN A 468 1.11 7.00 10.64
N SER A 469 0.80 7.46 11.86
CA SER A 469 0.18 8.75 12.13
C SER A 469 1.19 9.75 12.70
N ASN A 470 2.47 9.61 12.35
CA ASN A 470 3.55 10.50 12.78
C ASN A 470 3.79 11.58 11.70
N PRO A 471 3.77 12.89 12.03
CA PRO A 471 3.57 13.47 13.36
C PRO A 471 2.12 13.39 13.84
N MET A 472 1.95 13.15 15.14
CA MET A 472 0.63 13.12 15.76
C MET A 472 0.15 14.55 16.04
N TYR A 473 -1.03 14.90 15.53
CA TYR A 473 -1.67 16.19 15.78
C TYR A 473 -2.77 16.06 16.85
N VAL A 474 -2.65 16.79 17.94
CA VAL A 474 -3.63 16.85 19.03
C VAL A 474 -4.34 18.19 18.99
N SER A 475 -5.60 18.20 18.56
CA SER A 475 -6.43 19.42 18.53
C SER A 475 -6.90 19.79 19.94
N ILE A 476 -6.77 21.07 20.30
CA ILE A 476 -7.21 21.62 21.59
C ILE A 476 -8.53 22.35 21.36
N LEU A 477 -9.51 22.04 22.21
CA LEU A 477 -10.82 22.67 22.19
C LEU A 477 -10.94 23.56 23.43
N HIS A 478 -11.30 24.83 23.21
CA HIS A 478 -11.56 25.80 24.26
C HIS A 478 -13.06 25.98 24.44
N ASP A 479 -13.50 26.07 25.69
CA ASP A 479 -14.86 26.43 26.05
C ASP A 479 -14.97 27.95 26.06
N LEU A 480 -15.68 28.51 25.08
CA LEU A 480 -15.84 29.97 24.92
C LEU A 480 -16.63 30.62 26.06
N SER A 481 -17.28 29.84 26.94
CA SER A 481 -17.98 30.36 28.12
C SER A 481 -17.06 30.61 29.31
N ARG A 482 -15.78 30.21 29.23
CA ARG A 482 -14.78 30.36 30.28
C ARG A 482 -13.62 31.24 29.79
N PRO A 483 -12.91 31.94 30.70
CA PRO A 483 -11.72 32.69 30.34
C PRO A 483 -10.66 31.76 29.72
N PHE A 484 -9.93 32.28 28.73
CA PHE A 484 -8.90 31.50 28.07
C PHE A 484 -7.67 31.37 28.96
N PHE A 485 -7.20 30.15 29.16
CA PHE A 485 -5.94 29.91 29.84
C PHE A 485 -4.77 30.01 28.85
N ARG A 486 -3.64 30.54 29.32
CA ARG A 486 -2.43 30.69 28.51
C ARG A 486 -1.50 29.51 28.76
N THR A 487 -1.36 28.65 27.76
CA THR A 487 -0.49 27.48 27.85
C THR A 487 0.97 27.90 27.86
N LYS A 488 1.65 27.67 28.99
CA LYS A 488 3.09 27.88 29.20
C LYS A 488 3.89 26.60 28.95
N GLY A 489 3.27 25.44 29.13
CA GLY A 489 3.93 24.15 28.96
C GLY A 489 2.99 23.02 28.57
N VAL A 490 3.57 21.88 28.21
CA VAL A 490 2.85 20.65 27.87
C VAL A 490 3.44 19.50 28.68
N LYS A 491 2.57 18.71 29.32
CA LYS A 491 2.95 17.44 29.96
C LYS A 491 2.47 16.28 29.10
N VAL A 492 3.38 15.37 28.76
CA VAL A 492 3.06 14.13 28.05
C VAL A 492 3.35 12.95 28.98
N SER A 493 2.33 12.13 29.23
CA SER A 493 2.50 10.87 29.98
C SER A 493 2.40 9.68 29.03
N LEU A 494 3.23 8.67 29.22
CA LEU A 494 3.36 7.50 28.36
C LEU A 494 2.85 6.26 29.06
N SER A 495 2.14 5.39 28.33
CA SER A 495 1.69 4.10 28.88
C SER A 495 2.79 3.03 28.92
N SER A 496 3.97 3.30 28.35
CA SER A 496 5.08 2.34 28.25
C SER A 496 6.42 3.06 28.12
N SER A 497 7.48 2.46 28.67
CA SER A 497 8.87 2.89 28.53
C SER A 497 9.45 2.69 27.12
N ASN A 498 8.78 1.90 26.26
CA ASN A 498 9.22 1.67 24.88
C ASN A 498 8.80 2.78 23.91
N LEU A 499 7.90 3.67 24.32
CA LEU A 499 7.54 4.86 23.56
C LEU A 499 8.70 5.87 23.59
N ALA A 500 8.99 6.45 22.44
CA ALA A 500 10.02 7.48 22.31
C ALA A 500 9.45 8.70 21.61
N ILE A 501 9.81 9.89 22.08
CA ILE A 501 9.41 11.18 21.52
C ILE A 501 10.64 11.83 20.91
N ALA A 502 10.54 12.27 19.66
CA ALA A 502 11.58 13.03 18.97
C ALA A 502 11.42 14.54 19.20
N GLY A 503 10.20 15.05 19.28
CA GLY A 503 9.95 16.47 19.55
C GLY A 503 8.48 16.77 19.84
N ILE A 504 8.23 17.90 20.48
CA ILE A 504 6.90 18.37 20.85
C ILE A 504 6.79 19.84 20.43
N ARG A 505 5.82 20.17 19.60
CA ARG A 505 5.60 21.52 19.08
C ARG A 505 4.25 22.05 19.53
N LEU A 506 4.20 23.29 20.01
CA LEU A 506 2.96 23.95 20.43
C LEU A 506 2.49 24.89 19.34
N ARG A 507 1.22 24.74 18.92
CA ARG A 507 0.59 25.55 17.90
C ARG A 507 -0.40 26.53 18.50
N ALA A 508 -0.33 27.79 18.09
CA ALA A 508 -1.30 28.85 18.40
C ALA A 508 -1.84 29.46 17.09
N SER A 509 -3.03 30.04 17.13
CA SER A 509 -3.56 30.78 15.98
C SER A 509 -3.08 32.24 16.03
N GLN A 510 -2.65 32.79 14.88
CA GLN A 510 -2.27 34.20 14.73
C GLN A 510 -3.48 35.14 14.70
N HIS A 511 -4.64 34.64 14.28
CA HIS A 511 -5.86 35.46 14.07
C HIS A 511 -6.83 35.43 15.26
N PHE A 512 -6.47 34.74 16.34
CA PHE A 512 -7.31 34.66 17.52
C PHE A 512 -6.90 35.73 18.54
N ASP A 513 -7.69 36.80 18.65
CA ASP A 513 -7.55 37.80 19.72
C ASP A 513 -8.41 37.41 20.93
N PRO A 514 -7.81 36.98 22.06
CA PRO A 514 -8.56 36.60 23.25
C PRO A 514 -9.25 37.74 23.98
N ILE A 515 -8.91 39.00 23.67
CA ILE A 515 -9.54 40.17 24.32
C ILE A 515 -11.00 40.31 23.86
N THR A 516 -11.29 39.91 22.61
CA THR A 516 -12.61 40.12 22.00
C THR A 516 -13.72 39.24 22.62
N PRO A 517 -13.53 37.93 22.86
CA PRO A 517 -14.54 37.11 23.54
C PRO A 517 -14.70 37.40 25.04
N GLU A 518 -13.61 37.78 25.73
CA GLU A 518 -13.66 38.19 27.16
C GLU A 518 -14.42 39.50 27.38
N SER A 519 -14.62 40.29 26.32
CA SER A 519 -15.40 41.53 26.37
C SER A 519 -16.93 41.32 26.33
N CYS A 520 -17.42 40.10 26.07
CA CYS A 520 -18.85 39.82 26.04
C CYS A 520 -19.44 39.79 27.47
N SER A 521 -20.63 40.38 27.62
CA SER A 521 -21.36 40.36 28.90
C SER A 521 -21.84 38.94 29.27
N GLN A 522 -22.14 38.68 30.55
CA GLN A 522 -22.54 37.35 31.06
C GLN A 522 -23.79 36.75 30.36
N GLU A 523 -24.60 37.55 29.67
CA GLU A 523 -25.80 37.13 28.94
C GLU A 523 -25.59 37.02 27.42
N GLN A 524 -24.33 37.05 26.95
CA GLN A 524 -23.96 37.03 25.55
C GLN A 524 -22.96 35.92 25.23
N PHE A 525 -23.09 35.33 24.04
CA PHE A 525 -22.10 34.42 23.47
C PHE A 525 -21.37 35.11 22.31
N TYR A 526 -20.04 34.98 22.28
CA TYR A 526 -19.26 35.44 21.14
C TYR A 526 -19.47 34.51 19.94
N ASN A 527 -19.95 35.06 18.82
CA ASN A 527 -20.04 34.34 17.56
C ASN A 527 -18.73 34.52 16.76
N PRO A 528 -17.90 33.47 16.63
CA PRO A 528 -16.60 33.57 15.97
C PRO A 528 -16.70 33.83 14.45
N ARG A 529 -17.86 33.58 13.82
CA ARG A 529 -18.08 33.83 12.39
C ARG A 529 -18.44 35.28 12.10
N SER A 530 -19.20 35.93 12.98
CA SER A 530 -19.60 37.34 12.84
C SER A 530 -18.75 38.30 13.65
N GLN A 531 -17.85 37.79 14.50
CA GLN A 531 -17.00 38.55 15.42
C GLN A 531 -17.80 39.48 16.35
N GLN A 532 -18.96 39.04 16.83
CA GLN A 532 -19.88 39.85 17.64
C GLN A 532 -20.46 39.04 18.81
N CYS A 533 -20.74 39.73 19.93
CA CYS A 533 -21.47 39.17 21.08
C CYS A 533 -22.98 39.13 20.77
N VAL A 534 -23.59 37.96 20.91
CA VAL A 534 -25.01 37.72 20.61
C VAL A 534 -25.76 37.32 21.89
N ASN A 535 -26.92 37.93 22.14
CA ASN A 535 -27.73 37.65 23.33
C ASN A 535 -28.29 36.23 23.36
N GLN A 536 -28.42 35.68 24.57
CA GLN A 536 -28.84 34.30 24.85
C GLN A 536 -30.32 33.98 24.56
N THR A 537 -31.14 34.97 24.21
CA THR A 537 -32.60 34.80 24.07
C THR A 537 -33.02 34.63 22.62
N CYS A 538 -33.25 33.39 22.20
CA CYS A 538 -34.02 33.11 20.98
C CYS A 538 -35.52 33.32 21.27
N PRO A 539 -36.26 34.14 20.50
CA PRO A 539 -37.71 34.23 20.65
C PRO A 539 -38.35 32.89 20.26
N ARG A 540 -39.02 32.23 21.21
CA ARG A 540 -39.80 31.01 20.94
C ARG A 540 -40.99 31.35 20.05
N LYS A 541 -41.06 30.74 18.88
CA LYS A 541 -42.23 30.79 17.98
C LYS A 541 -43.25 29.73 18.43
N PHE A 542 -44.53 30.01 18.17
CA PHE A 542 -45.63 29.12 18.48
C PHE A 542 -46.34 28.72 17.18
N CYS A 543 -46.78 27.47 17.08
CA CYS A 543 -47.60 26.98 15.99
C CYS A 543 -49.09 27.23 16.25
N ASP A 544 -49.84 27.42 15.17
CA ASP A 544 -51.31 27.51 15.22
C ASP A 544 -51.96 26.18 15.63
N GLN A 545 -53.26 26.17 15.90
CA GLN A 545 -53.95 24.94 16.28
C GLN A 545 -54.00 23.95 15.11
N LEU A 546 -53.52 22.72 15.33
CA LEU A 546 -53.58 21.67 14.33
C LEU A 546 -55.03 21.17 14.17
N ILE A 547 -55.55 21.24 12.94
CA ILE A 547 -56.89 20.74 12.58
C ILE A 547 -56.68 19.69 11.48
N THR A 548 -57.25 18.49 11.65
CA THR A 548 -57.17 17.40 10.66
C THR A 548 -58.57 16.82 10.46
N GLU A 549 -58.99 16.64 9.21
CA GLU A 549 -60.33 16.15 8.89
C GLU A 549 -60.54 14.69 9.33
N ASN A 550 -61.73 14.40 9.85
CA ASN A 550 -62.14 13.07 10.33
C ASN A 550 -61.19 12.47 11.39
N ALA A 551 -60.58 13.33 12.22
CA ALA A 551 -59.62 12.96 13.25
C ALA A 551 -59.73 13.84 14.50
N ASN A 552 -59.35 13.29 15.65
CA ASN A 552 -59.09 14.03 16.88
C ASN A 552 -57.57 14.23 17.08
N THR A 553 -57.18 15.42 17.50
CA THR A 553 -55.76 15.76 17.72
C THR A 553 -55.49 16.08 19.18
N THR A 554 -54.49 15.43 19.77
CA THR A 554 -54.05 15.66 21.16
C THR A 554 -52.60 16.15 21.16
N CYS A 555 -52.36 17.35 21.70
CA CYS A 555 -51.06 18.02 21.66
C CYS A 555 -50.48 18.29 23.04
N THR A 556 -49.16 18.14 23.21
CA THR A 556 -48.46 18.50 24.46
C THR A 556 -48.42 20.01 24.68
N GLY A 557 -48.44 20.79 23.60
CA GLY A 557 -48.41 22.25 23.61
C GLY A 557 -48.43 22.82 22.19
N ARG A 558 -48.02 24.08 22.05
CA ARG A 558 -47.94 24.80 20.75
C ARG A 558 -46.58 25.48 20.53
N GLY A 559 -45.62 25.30 21.43
CA GLY A 559 -44.28 25.88 21.30
C GLY A 559 -43.40 25.07 20.36
N GLU A 560 -42.32 25.69 19.91
CA GLU A 560 -41.27 25.05 19.11
C GLU A 560 -40.80 23.73 19.77
N GLY A 561 -40.91 22.61 19.05
CA GLY A 561 -40.57 21.26 19.52
C GLY A 561 -41.70 20.46 20.17
N ASP A 562 -42.88 21.05 20.38
CA ASP A 562 -44.05 20.33 20.90
C ASP A 562 -44.62 19.35 19.86
N ILE A 563 -45.27 18.28 20.35
CA ILE A 563 -45.74 17.16 19.54
C ILE A 563 -47.27 17.04 19.65
N CYS A 564 -47.92 16.81 18.50
CA CYS A 564 -49.33 16.49 18.40
C CYS A 564 -49.53 15.08 17.84
N GLN A 565 -50.41 14.31 18.47
CA GLN A 565 -50.82 12.99 18.01
C GLN A 565 -52.22 13.05 17.38
N VAL A 566 -52.40 12.39 16.23
CA VAL A 566 -53.64 12.40 15.46
C VAL A 566 -54.30 11.03 15.48
N THR A 567 -55.52 10.95 16.01
CA THR A 567 -56.33 9.72 16.09
C THR A 567 -57.53 9.83 15.15
N CYS A 568 -57.68 8.92 14.19
CA CYS A 568 -58.81 8.94 13.25
C CYS A 568 -60.12 8.55 13.95
N LEU A 569 -61.23 9.12 13.49
CA LEU A 569 -62.57 8.73 13.94
C LEU A 569 -62.95 7.33 13.42
N ASP A 570 -63.92 6.69 14.08
CA ASP A 570 -64.38 5.35 13.73
C ASP A 570 -64.79 5.24 12.25
N GLY A 571 -64.35 4.17 11.58
CA GLY A 571 -64.54 3.98 10.14
C GLY A 571 -63.45 4.61 9.26
N TYR A 572 -62.46 5.30 9.85
CA TYR A 572 -61.30 5.85 9.16
C TYR A 572 -59.98 5.29 9.71
N ARG A 573 -58.94 5.24 8.86
CA ARG A 573 -57.59 4.80 9.23
C ARG A 573 -56.53 5.77 8.72
N ILE A 574 -55.36 5.78 9.37
CA ILE A 574 -54.22 6.61 8.98
C ILE A 574 -53.58 6.05 7.71
N ARG A 575 -53.33 6.92 6.71
CA ARG A 575 -52.76 6.52 5.41
C ARG A 575 -51.32 5.98 5.48
N ASN A 576 -50.46 6.52 6.36
CA ASN A 576 -49.00 6.33 6.32
C ASN A 576 -48.36 5.80 7.63
N GLU A 577 -49.12 5.13 8.51
CA GLU A 577 -48.64 4.47 9.76
C GLU A 577 -47.95 5.36 10.82
N ILE A 578 -47.76 6.65 10.59
CA ILE A 578 -47.23 7.62 11.56
C ILE A 578 -48.30 8.64 11.89
N ASP A 579 -48.61 8.80 13.18
CA ASP A 579 -49.67 9.64 13.73
C ASP A 579 -49.17 10.94 14.39
N GLU A 580 -47.85 11.12 14.52
CA GLU A 580 -47.22 12.25 15.22
C GLU A 580 -46.84 13.43 14.29
N VAL A 581 -46.88 14.66 14.85
CA VAL A 581 -46.56 15.94 14.19
C VAL A 581 -45.68 16.75 15.13
N ILE A 582 -44.69 17.48 14.61
CA ILE A 582 -43.87 18.38 15.43
C ILE A 582 -44.01 19.83 15.00
N CYS A 583 -44.05 20.75 15.96
CA CYS A 583 -44.03 22.19 15.72
C CYS A 583 -42.59 22.64 15.42
N ALA A 584 -42.33 23.13 14.20
CA ALA A 584 -41.03 23.61 13.77
C ALA A 584 -41.13 24.89 12.93
N ASP A 585 -40.40 25.93 13.34
CA ASP A 585 -40.44 27.30 12.81
C ASP A 585 -41.83 27.94 12.82
N GLY A 586 -42.66 27.63 13.82
CA GLY A 586 -44.06 28.10 13.88
C GLY A 586 -45.02 27.43 12.88
N VAL A 587 -44.60 26.34 12.23
CA VAL A 587 -45.46 25.52 11.36
C VAL A 587 -45.39 24.05 11.79
N TRP A 588 -46.53 23.36 11.76
CA TRP A 588 -46.57 21.92 11.99
C TRP A 588 -45.93 21.17 10.80
N ARG A 589 -44.75 20.58 11.00
CA ARG A 589 -44.00 19.88 9.94
C ARG A 589 -44.05 18.36 10.09
N ARG A 590 -44.04 17.64 8.95
CA ARG A 590 -43.95 16.18 8.84
C ARG A 590 -43.17 15.73 7.60
N SER A 591 -42.75 14.44 7.61
CA SER A 591 -42.14 13.71 6.48
C SER A 591 -43.16 13.28 5.40
N LYS A 592 -44.42 13.02 5.77
CA LYS A 592 -45.56 12.75 4.85
C LYS A 592 -46.87 13.28 5.43
N GLU A 593 -47.77 13.75 4.58
CA GLU A 593 -49.10 14.29 4.96
C GLU A 593 -49.93 13.22 5.68
N VAL A 594 -50.42 13.53 6.89
CA VAL A 594 -51.27 12.62 7.68
C VAL A 594 -52.71 12.98 7.42
N SER A 595 -53.40 12.05 6.77
CA SER A 595 -54.81 12.14 6.42
C SER A 595 -55.53 10.86 6.87
N CYS A 596 -56.69 11.02 7.50
CA CYS A 596 -57.57 9.90 7.83
C CYS A 596 -58.43 9.55 6.61
N ILE A 597 -58.32 8.31 6.13
CA ILE A 597 -59.06 7.81 4.96
C ILE A 597 -60.05 6.72 5.39
N PRO A 598 -61.22 6.59 4.72
CA PRO A 598 -62.21 5.58 5.09
C PRO A 598 -61.64 4.16 4.97
N VAL A 599 -62.06 3.28 5.88
CA VAL A 599 -61.67 1.87 5.89
C VAL A 599 -62.39 1.14 4.75
N ASP A 600 -61.61 0.54 3.84
CA ASP A 600 -62.13 -0.26 2.73
C ASP A 600 -62.39 -1.70 3.18
N CYS A 601 -63.67 -2.08 3.27
CA CYS A 601 -64.10 -3.41 3.69
C CYS A 601 -64.02 -4.49 2.60
N ARG A 602 -63.55 -4.15 1.38
CA ARG A 602 -63.50 -5.04 0.21
C ARG A 602 -64.85 -5.70 -0.12
N TRP A 603 -64.89 -6.46 -1.21
CA TRP A 603 -66.12 -7.13 -1.65
C TRP A 603 -66.47 -8.35 -0.78
N PRO A 604 -67.75 -8.59 -0.44
CA PRO A 604 -68.18 -9.77 0.29
C PRO A 604 -67.81 -11.07 -0.42
N ALA A 605 -67.36 -12.07 0.34
CA ALA A 605 -66.84 -13.35 -0.17
C ALA A 605 -67.92 -14.32 -0.70
N MET A 606 -68.77 -13.87 -1.64
CA MET A 606 -69.75 -14.73 -2.32
C MET A 606 -69.37 -15.10 -3.77
N PHE A 607 -68.35 -14.45 -4.35
CA PHE A 607 -67.97 -14.64 -5.77
C PHE A 607 -66.74 -15.53 -6.01
N SER A 608 -66.01 -15.93 -4.96
CA SER A 608 -64.81 -16.77 -5.07
C SER A 608 -65.10 -18.25 -5.38
N TYR A 609 -66.30 -18.74 -5.07
CA TYR A 609 -66.65 -20.16 -5.28
C TYR A 609 -67.09 -20.48 -6.72
N ILE A 610 -67.61 -19.49 -7.46
CA ILE A 610 -68.08 -19.68 -8.85
C ILE A 610 -66.89 -19.77 -9.82
N TYR A 611 -65.84 -18.99 -9.59
CA TYR A 611 -64.63 -19.04 -10.42
C TYR A 611 -63.86 -20.35 -10.24
N LEU A 612 -63.82 -20.91 -9.02
CA LEU A 612 -63.12 -22.17 -8.76
C LEU A 612 -63.83 -23.37 -9.42
N SER A 613 -65.17 -23.39 -9.46
CA SER A 613 -65.92 -24.48 -10.09
C SER A 613 -65.80 -24.47 -11.63
N ILE A 614 -65.79 -23.29 -12.24
CA ILE A 614 -65.58 -23.14 -13.69
C ILE A 614 -64.14 -23.53 -14.07
N TYR A 615 -63.15 -23.13 -13.29
CA TYR A 615 -61.75 -23.50 -13.56
C TYR A 615 -61.51 -25.01 -13.41
N LEU A 616 -62.04 -25.66 -12.36
CA LEU A 616 -61.87 -27.10 -12.17
C LEU A 616 -62.55 -27.93 -13.26
N SER A 617 -63.75 -27.52 -13.71
CA SER A 617 -64.48 -28.23 -14.77
C SER A 617 -63.78 -28.15 -16.13
N ILE A 618 -63.20 -27.00 -16.48
CA ILE A 618 -62.39 -26.82 -17.70
C ILE A 618 -61.09 -27.64 -17.59
N TYR A 619 -60.44 -27.65 -16.43
CA TYR A 619 -59.18 -28.38 -16.25
C TYR A 619 -59.39 -29.91 -16.31
N LEU A 620 -60.46 -30.43 -15.71
CA LEU A 620 -60.79 -31.87 -15.76
C LEU A 620 -61.13 -32.33 -17.18
N SER A 621 -61.85 -31.50 -17.95
CA SER A 621 -62.24 -31.85 -19.32
C SER A 621 -61.04 -31.82 -20.28
N ILE A 622 -60.10 -30.89 -20.12
CA ILE A 622 -58.83 -30.89 -20.87
C ILE A 622 -57.98 -32.11 -20.50
N TYR A 623 -57.87 -32.43 -19.22
CA TYR A 623 -57.04 -33.55 -18.76
C TYR A 623 -57.59 -34.92 -19.22
N LEU A 624 -58.91 -35.12 -19.16
CA LEU A 624 -59.53 -36.35 -19.70
C LEU A 624 -59.37 -36.45 -21.23
N SER A 625 -59.45 -35.33 -21.95
CA SER A 625 -59.27 -35.31 -23.40
C SER A 625 -57.85 -35.71 -23.81
N ILE A 626 -56.83 -35.25 -23.08
CA ILE A 626 -55.43 -35.62 -23.31
C ILE A 626 -55.17 -37.07 -22.91
N TYR A 627 -55.76 -37.54 -21.80
CA TYR A 627 -55.56 -38.91 -21.31
C TYR A 627 -56.21 -39.96 -22.22
N LEU A 628 -57.39 -39.66 -22.78
CA LEU A 628 -58.07 -40.50 -23.77
C LEU A 628 -57.43 -40.42 -25.17
N SER A 629 -56.68 -39.36 -25.47
CA SER A 629 -55.91 -39.20 -26.72
C SER A 629 -54.52 -39.84 -26.68
N GLY A 630 -53.97 -40.14 -25.49
CA GLY A 630 -52.59 -40.62 -25.32
C GLY A 630 -52.42 -42.14 -25.20
N THR A 631 -53.49 -42.92 -25.36
CA THR A 631 -53.48 -44.40 -25.21
C THR A 631 -54.03 -45.15 -26.42
N LYS A 632 -53.77 -44.65 -27.63
CA LYS A 632 -53.84 -45.42 -28.88
C LYS A 632 -52.73 -44.98 -29.83
N ASP A 633 -51.55 -45.57 -29.68
CA ASP A 633 -50.68 -45.97 -30.80
C ASP A 633 -49.46 -46.71 -30.23
N ASN A 634 -49.66 -47.98 -29.87
CA ASN A 634 -48.65 -49.04 -29.92
C ASN A 634 -49.29 -50.42 -29.70
N GLY A 635 -49.23 -51.27 -30.74
CA GLY A 635 -49.71 -52.66 -30.83
C GLY A 635 -51.12 -52.73 -31.44
N GLU A 636 -51.43 -53.42 -32.55
CA GLU A 636 -50.93 -54.66 -33.18
C GLU A 636 -51.79 -54.78 -34.49
N GLN A 637 -51.46 -55.38 -35.65
CA GLN A 637 -51.15 -56.80 -35.90
C GLN A 637 -51.12 -57.09 -37.44
N ARG A 638 -50.25 -58.04 -37.83
CA ARG A 638 -50.43 -59.14 -38.82
C ARG A 638 -50.74 -58.87 -40.31
N GLN A 639 -49.76 -59.23 -41.15
CA GLN A 639 -49.83 -60.49 -41.90
C GLN A 639 -48.45 -61.15 -41.96
#